data_AF-A0A8T0C3H9-F1
#
_entry.id   AF-A0A8T0C3H9-F1
#
_cell.length_a   1.000
_cell.length_b   1.000
_cell.length_c   1.000
_cell.angle_alpha   90.00
_cell.angle_beta   90.00
_cell.angle_gamma   90.00
#
_symmetry.space_group_name_H-M   'P 1'
#
loop_
_entity.id
_entity.type
_entity.pdbx_description
1 polymer ?
#
loop_
_entity_poly.entity_id
_entity_poly.type
_entity_poly.pdbx_seq_one_letter_code
_entity_poly.pdbx_strand_id
1 'polypeptide(L)'
;MKKYLILVVAILALFTIDHPSIKEPREQIIQYGVDLLGDTSKAQYSLAAKLARQQIKKELTLTESEHDYIMSALSTNEKMKVFHLKFCEGNELNMYFYGPKLLDVCEIAAGSLREAGL
;
A
#
# COMPACT_ATOMS: atom_id res chain seq x y z
N MET A 1 -15.74 -29.89 27.48
CA MET A 1 -15.10 -29.90 26.15
C MET A 1 -15.96 -30.52 25.03
N LYS A 2 -16.97 -31.38 25.31
CA LYS A 2 -17.86 -31.99 24.30
C LYS A 2 -18.80 -31.01 23.57
N LYS A 3 -19.19 -29.90 24.25
CA LYS A 3 -20.14 -28.89 23.73
C LYS A 3 -19.56 -28.02 22.60
N TYR A 4 -18.25 -27.74 22.66
CA TYR A 4 -17.55 -26.95 21.63
C TYR A 4 -17.32 -27.76 20.36
N LEU A 5 -17.05 -29.07 20.49
CA LEU A 5 -16.96 -29.98 19.35
C LEU A 5 -18.27 -30.03 18.56
N ILE A 6 -19.42 -30.08 19.25
CA ILE A 6 -20.73 -30.07 18.61
C ILE A 6 -20.97 -28.75 17.85
N LEU A 7 -20.55 -27.62 18.42
CA LEU A 7 -20.69 -26.31 17.79
C LEU A 7 -19.81 -26.18 16.53
N VAL A 8 -18.57 -26.66 16.59
CA VAL A 8 -17.68 -26.70 15.42
C VAL A 8 -18.23 -27.63 14.34
N VAL A 9 -18.75 -28.80 14.72
CA VAL A 9 -19.38 -29.74 13.77
C VAL A 9 -20.67 -29.17 13.18
N ALA A 10 -21.47 -28.43 13.96
CA ALA A 10 -22.67 -27.76 13.46
C ALA A 10 -22.35 -26.63 12.47
N ILE A 11 -21.30 -25.85 12.73
CA ILE A 11 -20.82 -24.81 11.80
C ILE A 11 -20.28 -25.48 10.52
N LEU A 12 -19.47 -26.52 10.63
CA LEU A 12 -18.97 -27.26 9.47
C LEU A 12 -20.11 -27.88 8.66
N ALA A 13 -21.13 -28.43 9.32
CA ALA A 13 -22.31 -28.98 8.64
C ALA A 13 -23.06 -27.92 7.82
N LEU A 14 -23.19 -26.69 8.34
CA LEU A 14 -23.77 -25.55 7.62
C LEU A 14 -22.96 -25.16 6.37
N PHE A 15 -21.65 -25.42 6.34
CA PHE A 15 -20.79 -25.18 5.16
C PHE A 15 -20.78 -26.35 4.14
N THR A 16 -21.20 -27.55 4.53
CA THR A 16 -21.26 -28.74 3.65
C THR A 16 -22.60 -28.95 2.95
N ILE A 17 -23.66 -28.29 3.41
CA ILE A 17 -24.99 -28.39 2.78
C ILE A 17 -24.99 -27.48 1.54
N ASP A 18 -24.97 -28.11 0.36
CA ASP A 18 -24.99 -27.49 -0.96
C ASP A 18 -26.41 -26.96 -1.29
N HIS A 19 -27.00 -26.15 -0.39
CA HIS A 19 -28.32 -25.54 -0.60
C HIS A 19 -28.15 -24.15 -1.23
N PRO A 20 -28.79 -23.85 -2.38
CA PRO A 20 -28.57 -22.62 -3.15
C PRO A 20 -28.81 -21.34 -2.33
N SER A 21 -29.72 -21.37 -1.35
CA SER A 21 -30.00 -20.23 -0.44
C SER A 21 -28.89 -19.87 0.55
N ILE A 22 -27.80 -20.66 0.64
CA ILE A 22 -26.64 -20.40 1.52
C ILE A 22 -25.41 -19.94 0.71
N LYS A 23 -25.41 -20.15 -0.62
CA LYS A 23 -24.28 -19.81 -1.49
C LYS A 23 -24.06 -18.30 -1.59
N GLU A 24 -25.10 -17.54 -1.88
CA GLU A 24 -25.02 -16.08 -2.02
C GLU A 24 -24.54 -15.35 -0.75
N PRO A 25 -25.12 -15.59 0.45
CA PRO A 25 -24.64 -14.90 1.65
C PRO A 25 -23.22 -15.32 2.05
N ARG A 26 -22.81 -16.57 1.77
CA ARG A 26 -21.43 -17.02 1.99
C ARG A 26 -20.45 -16.29 1.08
N GLU A 27 -20.76 -16.17 -0.21
CA GLU A 27 -19.90 -15.50 -1.18
C GLU A 27 -19.75 -14.00 -0.85
N GLN A 28 -20.83 -13.34 -0.41
CA GLN A 28 -20.78 -11.94 0.04
C GLN A 28 -19.90 -11.75 1.29
N ILE A 29 -19.97 -12.66 2.26
CA ILE A 29 -19.11 -12.60 3.46
C ILE A 29 -17.64 -12.89 3.11
N ILE A 30 -17.38 -13.81 2.19
CA ILE A 30 -16.02 -14.10 1.71
C ILE A 30 -15.46 -12.91 0.93
N GLN A 31 -16.23 -12.31 0.03
CA GLN A 31 -15.83 -11.09 -0.69
C GLN A 31 -15.58 -9.94 0.28
N TYR A 32 -16.48 -9.70 1.23
CA TYR A 32 -16.29 -8.67 2.26
C TYR A 32 -15.03 -8.91 3.09
N GLY A 33 -14.75 -10.17 3.47
CA GLY A 33 -13.51 -10.54 4.15
C GLY A 33 -12.27 -10.31 3.31
N VAL A 34 -12.30 -10.66 2.02
CA VAL A 34 -11.19 -10.44 1.08
C VAL A 34 -10.96 -8.96 0.82
N ASP A 35 -12.02 -8.15 0.69
CA ASP A 35 -11.93 -6.71 0.48
C ASP A 35 -11.38 -5.99 1.72
N LEU A 36 -11.82 -6.39 2.93
CA LEU A 36 -11.32 -5.83 4.19
C LEU A 36 -9.82 -6.13 4.41
N LEU A 37 -9.37 -7.34 4.03
CA LEU A 37 -7.96 -7.73 4.04
C LEU A 37 -7.17 -7.06 2.90
N GLY A 38 -7.81 -6.84 1.76
CA GLY A 38 -7.24 -6.15 0.61
C GLY A 38 -6.98 -4.66 0.88
N ASP A 39 -7.90 -3.99 1.58
CA ASP A 39 -7.76 -2.56 1.91
C ASP A 39 -6.71 -2.30 3.00
N THR A 40 -6.60 -3.19 3.99
CA THR A 40 -5.49 -3.17 4.95
C THR A 40 -4.14 -3.42 4.28
N SER A 41 -4.10 -4.35 3.32
CA SER A 41 -2.90 -4.59 2.51
C SER A 41 -2.53 -3.37 1.66
N LYS A 42 -3.46 -2.78 0.91
CA LYS A 42 -3.22 -1.59 0.07
C LYS A 42 -2.74 -0.39 0.88
N ALA A 43 -3.26 -0.21 2.09
CA ALA A 43 -2.82 0.84 3.01
C ALA A 43 -1.36 0.61 3.46
N GLN A 44 -0.99 -0.64 3.76
CA GLN A 44 0.38 -1.01 4.12
C GLN A 44 1.35 -0.86 2.92
N TYR A 45 0.94 -1.24 1.71
CA TYR A 45 1.67 -1.03 0.44
C TYR A 45 1.87 0.44 0.06
N SER A 46 1.28 1.39 0.79
CA SER A 46 1.44 2.82 0.52
C SER A 46 1.99 3.60 1.71
N LEU A 47 2.30 2.93 2.82
CA LEU A 47 2.73 3.60 4.05
C LEU A 47 4.07 4.32 3.88
N ALA A 48 5.07 3.64 3.29
CA ALA A 48 6.40 4.23 3.06
C ALA A 48 6.30 5.45 2.14
N ALA A 49 5.55 5.33 1.04
CA ALA A 49 5.31 6.41 0.10
C ALA A 49 4.51 7.58 0.73
N LYS A 50 3.59 7.29 1.65
CA LYS A 50 2.89 8.32 2.43
C LYS A 50 3.86 9.06 3.36
N LEU A 51 4.71 8.35 4.09
CA LEU A 51 5.69 8.95 4.99
C LEU A 51 6.69 9.82 4.21
N ALA A 52 7.23 9.30 3.10
CA ALA A 52 8.12 10.04 2.22
C ALA A 52 7.49 11.37 1.75
N ARG A 53 6.26 11.33 1.25
CA ARG A 53 5.55 12.55 0.81
C ARG A 53 5.32 13.54 1.95
N GLN A 54 5.02 13.06 3.15
CA GLN A 54 4.85 13.93 4.32
C GLN A 54 6.16 14.60 4.72
N GLN A 55 7.27 13.85 4.68
CA GLN A 55 8.58 14.37 5.02
C GLN A 55 9.09 15.37 3.97
N ILE A 56 8.98 15.04 2.68
CA ILE A 56 9.31 15.97 1.58
C ILE A 56 8.54 17.29 1.73
N LYS A 57 7.22 17.25 1.99
CA LYS A 57 6.42 18.46 2.18
C LYS A 57 6.83 19.31 3.38
N LYS A 58 7.43 18.68 4.40
CA LYS A 58 7.87 19.36 5.62
C LYS A 58 9.24 19.99 5.45
N GLU A 59 10.14 19.31 4.75
CA GLU A 59 11.56 19.68 4.68
C GLU A 59 11.90 20.50 3.44
N LEU A 60 11.14 20.35 2.35
CA LEU A 60 11.42 20.99 1.07
C LEU A 60 10.37 22.05 0.73
N THR A 61 10.84 23.19 0.24
CA THR A 61 9.95 24.18 -0.40
C THR A 61 9.70 23.74 -1.85
N LEU A 62 8.45 23.36 -2.13
CA LEU A 62 8.01 22.89 -3.43
C LEU A 62 7.19 23.96 -4.15
N THR A 63 7.39 24.08 -5.46
CA THR A 63 6.41 24.72 -6.35
C THR A 63 5.16 23.84 -6.45
N GLU A 64 4.05 24.41 -6.95
CA GLU A 64 2.81 23.66 -7.16
C GLU A 64 3.03 22.44 -8.07
N SER A 65 3.74 22.63 -9.19
CA SER A 65 4.03 21.55 -10.14
C SER A 65 4.94 20.46 -9.56
N GLU A 66 5.94 20.84 -8.75
CA GLU A 66 6.80 19.90 -8.03
C GLU A 66 6.00 19.08 -7.00
N HIS A 67 5.07 19.73 -6.29
CA HIS A 67 4.20 19.07 -5.32
C HIS A 67 3.27 18.06 -6.01
N ASP A 68 2.56 18.46 -7.06
CA ASP A 68 1.66 17.59 -7.80
C ASP A 68 2.40 16.37 -8.37
N TYR A 69 3.60 16.63 -8.91
CA TYR A 69 4.45 15.56 -9.41
C TYR A 69 4.86 14.58 -8.30
N ILE A 70 5.34 15.04 -7.13
CA ILE A 70 5.66 14.15 -6.00
C ILE A 70 4.44 13.37 -5.53
N MET A 71 3.27 14.01 -5.45
CA MET A 71 2.05 13.37 -4.99
C MET A 71 1.65 12.19 -5.90
N SER A 72 1.91 12.31 -7.21
CA SER A 72 1.67 11.27 -8.21
C SER A 72 2.79 10.23 -8.28
N ALA A 73 4.05 10.67 -8.33
CA ALA A 73 5.23 9.82 -8.49
C ALA A 73 5.47 8.94 -7.25
N LEU A 74 5.09 9.42 -6.07
CA LEU A 74 5.20 8.68 -4.80
C LEU A 74 3.81 8.32 -4.27
N SER A 75 2.86 7.98 -5.15
CA SER A 75 1.49 7.67 -4.72
C SER A 75 1.35 6.29 -4.04
N THR A 76 2.22 5.33 -4.38
CA THR A 76 2.32 3.99 -3.77
C THR A 76 3.79 3.62 -3.56
N ASN A 77 4.08 2.58 -2.76
CA ASN A 77 5.47 2.14 -2.56
C ASN A 77 6.11 1.67 -3.87
N GLU A 78 5.37 1.01 -4.76
CA GLU A 78 5.88 0.55 -6.07
C GLU A 78 6.28 1.72 -6.95
N LYS A 79 5.45 2.76 -7.03
CA LYS A 79 5.79 3.96 -7.80
C LYS A 79 6.99 4.69 -7.20
N MET A 80 7.07 4.75 -5.87
CA MET A 80 8.25 5.29 -5.18
C MET A 80 9.52 4.49 -5.48
N LYS A 81 9.44 3.15 -5.52
CA LYS A 81 10.56 2.29 -5.96
C LYS A 81 10.98 2.61 -7.39
N VAL A 82 10.03 2.71 -8.30
CA VAL A 82 10.31 3.07 -9.70
C VAL A 82 10.96 4.45 -9.79
N PHE A 83 10.45 5.43 -9.04
CA PHE A 83 11.06 6.76 -8.96
C PHE A 83 12.51 6.68 -8.48
N HIS A 84 12.75 5.93 -7.40
CA HIS A 84 14.08 5.77 -6.81
C HIS A 84 15.06 5.11 -7.78
N LEU A 85 14.65 3.98 -8.36
CA LEU A 85 15.46 3.24 -9.34
C LEU A 85 15.82 4.11 -10.54
N LYS A 86 14.88 4.87 -11.10
CA LYS A 86 15.13 5.68 -12.29
C LYS A 86 15.99 6.90 -12.00
N PHE A 87 15.57 7.72 -11.04
CA PHE A 87 16.09 9.07 -10.90
C PHE A 87 17.18 9.19 -9.84
N CYS A 88 17.23 8.27 -8.87
CA CYS A 88 18.21 8.31 -7.78
C CYS A 88 19.37 7.35 -8.03
N GLU A 89 19.09 6.12 -8.47
CA GLU A 89 20.12 5.13 -8.78
C GLU A 89 20.52 5.16 -10.26
N GLY A 90 19.54 5.17 -11.14
CA GLY A 90 19.71 5.17 -12.59
C GLY A 90 20.22 6.49 -13.16
N ASN A 91 20.19 7.58 -12.36
CA ASN A 91 20.56 8.94 -12.78
C ASN A 91 19.82 9.40 -14.05
N GLU A 92 18.60 8.91 -14.28
CA GLU A 92 17.76 9.41 -15.36
C GLU A 92 17.37 10.88 -15.11
N LEU A 93 17.15 11.63 -16.18
CA LEU A 93 16.72 13.02 -16.08
C LEU A 93 15.29 13.12 -15.55
N ASN A 94 15.11 13.89 -14.49
CA ASN A 94 13.81 14.25 -13.96
C ASN A 94 13.45 15.70 -14.33
N MET A 95 12.27 15.89 -14.93
CA MET A 95 11.86 17.21 -15.43
C MET A 95 11.40 18.18 -14.33
N TYR A 96 11.14 17.70 -13.11
CA TYR A 96 10.67 18.52 -11.99
C TYR A 96 11.73 18.73 -10.92
N PHE A 97 12.61 17.74 -10.72
CA PHE A 97 13.64 17.79 -9.69
C PHE A 97 15.03 17.63 -10.29
N TYR A 98 15.96 18.48 -9.88
CA TYR A 98 17.36 18.40 -10.30
C TYR A 98 18.28 18.95 -9.21
N GLY A 99 19.57 18.60 -9.30
CA GLY A 99 20.59 19.07 -8.38
C GLY A 99 20.28 18.71 -6.91
N PRO A 100 20.55 19.62 -5.96
CA PRO A 100 20.38 19.35 -4.53
C PRO A 100 18.96 18.90 -4.16
N LYS A 101 17.94 19.52 -4.75
CA LYS A 101 16.54 19.18 -4.43
C LYS A 101 16.19 17.74 -4.84
N LEU A 102 16.72 17.24 -5.96
CA LEU A 102 16.55 15.84 -6.34
C LEU A 102 17.25 14.90 -5.36
N LEU A 103 18.46 15.27 -4.90
CA LEU A 103 19.22 14.48 -3.92
C LEU A 103 18.45 14.35 -2.60
N ASP A 104 17.87 15.45 -2.10
CA ASP A 104 17.07 15.44 -0.86
C ASP A 104 15.84 14.52 -1.01
N VAL A 105 15.12 14.63 -2.13
CA VAL A 105 13.98 13.74 -2.42
C VAL A 105 14.42 12.28 -2.49
N CYS A 106 15.57 12.01 -3.10
CA CYS A 106 16.14 10.67 -3.20
C CYS A 106 16.55 10.10 -1.85
N GLU A 107 17.14 10.92 -0.96
CA GLU A 107 17.51 10.51 0.39
C GLU A 107 16.27 10.17 1.22
N ILE A 108 15.23 11.01 1.18
CA ILE A 108 13.97 10.76 1.89
C ILE A 108 13.27 9.50 1.37
N ALA A 109 13.25 9.30 0.04
CA ALA A 109 12.66 8.10 -0.57
C ALA A 109 13.42 6.82 -0.16
N ALA A 110 14.75 6.85 -0.20
CA ALA A 110 15.59 5.73 0.21
C ALA A 110 15.42 5.41 1.71
N GLY A 111 15.36 6.44 2.56
CA GLY A 111 15.09 6.28 3.99
C GLY A 111 13.75 5.61 4.25
N SER A 112 12.69 6.09 3.59
CA SER A 112 11.34 5.55 3.75
C SER A 112 11.22 4.10 3.26
N LEU A 113 11.88 3.75 2.16
CA LEU A 113 11.94 2.37 1.67
C LEU A 113 12.63 1.44 2.68
N ARG A 114 13.79 1.86 3.21
CA ARG A 114 14.56 1.10 4.19
C ARG A 114 13.77 0.87 5.48
N GLU A 115 13.09 1.88 6.01
CA GLU A 115 12.25 1.76 7.20
C GLU A 115 11.08 0.78 7.02
N ALA A 116 10.57 0.68 5.79
CA ALA A 116 9.51 -0.27 5.45
C ALA A 116 10.02 -1.67 5.09
N GLY A 117 11.34 -1.90 5.08
CA GLY A 117 11.94 -3.17 4.67
C GLY A 117 11.76 -3.49 3.18
N LEU A 118 11.73 -2.45 2.34
CA LEU A 118 11.39 -2.51 0.92
C LEU A 118 12.56 -2.20 -0.02
#